data_AF-A0A7V8WGN2-F1
#
_entry.id   AF-A0A7V8WGN2-F1
#
_cell.length_a   1.000
_cell.length_b   1.000
_cell.length_c   1.000
_cell.angle_alpha   90.00
_cell.angle_beta   90.00
_cell.angle_gamma   90.00
#
_symmetry.space_group_name_H-M   'P 1'
#
loop_
_entity.id
_entity.type
_entity.pdbx_description
1 polymer ?
#
loop_
_entity_poly.entity_id
_entity_poly.type
_entity_poly.pdbx_seq_one_letter_code
_entity_poly.pdbx_strand_id
1 'polypeptide(L)'
;MPDTSHNSRGTIPASDPRVNHPTIWPATLWLVRHGESAGNVAREAADATGLDIIDIDVRDVDVPLSSLGELQAVALGKWFARMPEDARPNVLLSSPYKRAMRTAE
;
A
#
# COMPACT_ATOMS: atom_id res chain seq x y z
N MET A 1 25.66 -48.96 -4.40
CA MET A 1 26.16 -48.15 -5.54
C MET A 1 25.32 -48.48 -6.77
N PRO A 2 25.00 -47.49 -7.62
CA PRO A 2 23.65 -47.04 -8.00
C PRO A 2 23.29 -47.40 -9.47
N ASP A 3 22.08 -47.16 -10.00
CA ASP A 3 21.74 -45.93 -10.76
C ASP A 3 20.25 -45.90 -11.22
N THR A 4 19.83 -44.69 -11.56
CA THR A 4 18.58 -43.95 -11.76
C THR A 4 17.67 -44.23 -12.97
N SER A 5 16.39 -43.83 -12.85
CA SER A 5 15.60 -43.00 -13.81
C SER A 5 14.11 -43.02 -13.40
N HIS A 6 13.58 -41.94 -12.82
CA HIS A 6 12.97 -40.76 -13.46
C HIS A 6 11.48 -40.90 -13.87
N ASN A 7 10.67 -40.28 -13.00
CA ASN A 7 9.61 -39.33 -13.33
C ASN A 7 8.31 -39.85 -13.99
N SER A 8 7.43 -40.38 -13.15
CA SER A 8 6.02 -40.60 -13.48
C SER A 8 5.32 -39.26 -13.73
N ARG A 9 5.13 -38.94 -15.02
CA ARG A 9 4.24 -37.87 -15.49
C ARG A 9 2.84 -38.08 -14.93
N GLY A 10 2.49 -37.33 -13.89
CA GLY A 10 1.10 -37.16 -13.44
C GLY A 10 0.41 -36.15 -14.34
N THR A 11 -0.40 -36.63 -15.27
CA THR A 11 -1.35 -35.85 -16.05
C THR A 11 -2.28 -35.10 -15.09
N ILE A 12 -2.36 -33.76 -15.20
CA ILE A 12 -3.38 -32.98 -14.48
C ILE A 12 -4.75 -33.42 -15.03
N PRO A 13 -5.67 -33.96 -14.22
CA PRO A 13 -6.98 -34.32 -14.71
C PRO A 13 -7.80 -33.05 -14.99
N ALA A 14 -8.66 -33.15 -16.00
CA ALA A 14 -9.56 -32.09 -16.44
C ALA A 14 -10.29 -31.43 -15.25
N SER A 15 -10.35 -30.11 -15.30
CA SER A 15 -10.95 -29.18 -14.34
C SER A 15 -12.19 -29.73 -13.61
N ASP A 16 -12.15 -29.71 -12.27
CA ASP A 16 -13.29 -30.01 -11.40
C ASP A 16 -14.47 -29.07 -11.72
N PRO A 17 -15.65 -29.59 -12.12
CA PRO A 17 -16.82 -28.77 -12.43
C PRO A 17 -17.40 -28.01 -11.21
N ARG A 18 -16.86 -28.21 -10.00
CA ARG A 18 -17.25 -27.50 -8.78
C ARG A 18 -16.47 -26.20 -8.53
N VAL A 19 -15.47 -25.87 -9.33
CA VAL A 19 -14.73 -24.60 -9.21
C VAL A 19 -15.13 -23.66 -10.34
N ASN A 20 -16.39 -23.25 -10.33
CA ASN A 20 -16.84 -22.00 -10.92
C ASN A 20 -16.95 -20.98 -9.77
N HIS A 21 -15.81 -20.50 -9.27
CA HIS A 21 -15.82 -19.39 -8.34
C HIS A 21 -15.61 -18.10 -9.13
N PRO A 22 -16.59 -17.18 -9.18
CA PRO A 22 -16.26 -15.79 -9.49
C PRO A 22 -15.16 -15.42 -8.50
N THR A 23 -13.99 -15.05 -9.01
CA THR A 23 -12.80 -14.84 -8.19
C THR A 23 -13.11 -13.76 -7.16
N ILE A 24 -13.05 -14.10 -5.87
CA ILE A 24 -13.22 -13.16 -4.75
C ILE A 24 -12.06 -12.15 -4.64
N TRP A 25 -11.09 -12.25 -5.54
CA TRP A 25 -9.88 -11.45 -5.55
C TRP A 25 -10.08 -10.19 -6.40
N PRO A 26 -9.52 -9.05 -5.98
CA PRO A 26 -9.62 -7.82 -6.75
C PRO A 26 -8.89 -7.98 -8.09
N ALA A 27 -9.45 -7.41 -9.14
CA ALA A 27 -8.81 -7.36 -10.45
C ALA A 27 -7.59 -6.41 -10.48
N THR A 28 -7.53 -5.46 -9.54
CA THR A 28 -6.41 -4.52 -9.39
C THR A 28 -6.22 -4.17 -7.91
N LEU A 29 -4.96 -4.16 -7.46
CA LEU A 29 -4.57 -3.74 -6.12
C LEU A 29 -3.66 -2.52 -6.21
N TRP A 30 -4.08 -1.41 -5.59
CA TRP A 30 -3.29 -0.19 -5.49
C TRP A 30 -2.55 -0.15 -4.16
N LEU A 31 -1.25 0.12 -4.20
CA LEU A 31 -0.42 0.32 -3.02
C LEU A 31 -0.02 1.80 -2.94
N VAL A 32 -0.47 2.47 -1.90
CA VAL A 32 -0.25 3.90 -1.70
C VAL A 32 0.53 4.11 -0.41
N ARG A 33 1.64 4.85 -0.49
CA ARG A 33 2.33 5.38 0.68
C ARG A 33 1.62 6.65 1.15
N HIS A 34 1.53 6.84 2.46
CA HIS A 34 1.02 8.09 3.04
C HIS A 34 1.79 9.31 2.49
N GLY A 35 1.13 10.47 2.43
CA GLY A 35 1.77 11.74 2.11
C GLY A 35 2.85 12.12 3.13
N GLU A 36 3.64 13.14 2.82
CA GLU A 36 4.68 13.64 3.71
C GLU A 36 4.12 13.92 5.11
N SER A 37 4.77 13.38 6.14
CA SER A 37 4.37 13.60 7.53
C SER A 37 5.23 14.67 8.20
N ALA A 38 4.71 15.28 9.28
CA ALA A 38 5.50 16.16 10.13
C ALA A 38 6.78 15.46 10.62
N GLY A 39 6.72 14.15 10.86
CA GLY A 39 7.89 13.37 11.22
C GLY A 39 8.89 13.13 10.09
N ASN A 40 8.45 13.15 8.82
CA ASN A 40 9.38 13.15 7.69
C ASN A 40 10.13 14.49 7.61
N VAL A 41 9.43 15.60 7.79
CA VAL A 41 10.02 16.94 7.83
C VAL A 41 11.02 17.06 8.99
N ALA A 42 10.63 16.64 10.20
CA ALA A 42 11.52 16.67 11.36
C ALA A 42 12.76 15.81 11.16
N ARG A 43 12.62 14.63 10.54
CA ARG A 43 13.76 13.77 10.22
C ARG A 43 14.69 14.41 9.21
N GLU A 44 14.16 15.01 8.15
CA GLU A 44 14.98 15.70 7.15
C GLU A 44 15.74 16.88 7.76
N ALA A 45 15.11 17.63 8.68
CA ALA A 45 15.78 18.69 9.43
C ALA A 45 16.90 18.16 10.35
N ALA A 46 16.66 17.05 11.05
CA ALA A 46 17.67 16.40 11.88
C ALA A 46 18.85 15.90 11.03
N ASP A 47 18.56 15.20 9.92
CA ASP A 47 19.55 14.71 8.96
C ASP A 47 20.40 15.87 8.40
N ALA A 48 19.78 17.00 8.04
CA ALA A 48 20.46 18.18 7.50
C ALA A 48 21.35 18.91 8.53
N THR A 49 21.05 18.77 9.83
CA THR A 49 21.79 19.41 10.92
C THR A 49 22.74 18.45 11.65
N GLY A 50 22.79 17.18 11.23
CA GLY A 50 23.62 16.15 11.84
C GLY A 50 23.16 15.74 13.24
N LEU A 51 21.86 15.89 13.53
CA LEU A 51 21.28 15.48 14.81
C LEU A 51 20.81 14.02 14.74
N ASP A 52 21.19 13.23 15.74
CA ASP A 52 20.76 11.82 15.86
C ASP A 52 19.32 11.67 16.37
N ILE A 53 18.71 12.77 16.84
CA ILE A 53 17.37 12.78 17.43
C ILE A 53 16.42 13.55 16.53
N ILE A 54 15.32 12.89 16.17
CA ILE A 54 14.22 13.51 15.44
C ILE A 54 13.29 14.16 16.46
N ASP A 55 13.15 15.48 16.40
CA ASP A 55 12.29 16.23 17.32
C ASP A 55 10.80 16.08 16.94
N ILE A 56 10.14 15.11 17.57
CA ILE A 56 8.70 14.85 17.44
C ILE A 56 8.14 14.59 18.84
N ASP A 57 7.32 15.52 19.34
CA ASP A 57 6.68 15.43 20.65
C ASP A 57 5.36 14.62 20.65
N VAL A 58 4.95 14.10 19.49
CA VAL A 58 3.73 13.28 19.35
C VAL A 58 4.07 11.80 19.23
N ARG A 59 3.18 10.93 19.74
CA ARG A 59 3.30 9.47 19.53
C ARG A 59 3.36 9.19 18.02
N ASP A 60 4.24 8.28 17.58
CA ASP A 60 4.46 8.03 16.15
C ASP A 60 3.16 7.74 15.37
N VAL A 61 2.26 6.95 15.97
CA VAL A 61 0.95 6.63 15.36
C VAL A 61 0.07 7.86 15.12
N ASP A 62 0.26 8.93 15.90
CA ASP A 62 -0.50 10.17 15.85
C ASP A 62 0.18 11.26 15.02
N VAL A 63 1.38 11.00 14.46
CA VAL A 63 2.10 11.98 13.62
C VAL A 63 1.23 12.37 12.43
N PRO A 64 0.88 13.67 12.29
CA PRO A 64 0.02 14.15 11.21
C PRO A 64 0.78 14.26 9.88
N LEU A 65 0.03 14.46 8.80
CA LEU A 65 0.59 14.95 7.55
C LEU A 65 1.15 16.37 7.73
N SER A 66 2.16 16.72 6.94
CA SER A 66 2.57 18.11 6.76
C SER A 66 1.55 18.84 5.87
N SER A 67 1.66 20.16 5.76
CA SER A 67 0.85 20.91 4.78
C SER A 67 1.06 20.43 3.35
N LEU A 68 2.28 20.02 2.99
CA LEU A 68 2.57 19.42 1.69
C LEU A 68 1.95 18.01 1.58
N GLY A 69 2.01 17.21 2.64
CA GLY A 69 1.38 15.88 2.69
C GLY A 69 -0.13 15.93 2.46
N GLU A 70 -0.83 16.90 3.03
CA GLU A 70 -2.27 17.11 2.79
C GLU A 70 -2.53 17.48 1.31
N LEU A 71 -1.68 18.31 0.69
CA LEU A 71 -1.79 18.63 -0.74
C LEU A 71 -1.53 17.39 -1.62
N GLN A 72 -0.60 16.53 -1.24
CA GLN A 72 -0.33 15.26 -1.91
C GLN A 72 -1.53 14.31 -1.83
N ALA A 73 -2.17 14.21 -0.66
CA ALA A 73 -3.39 13.42 -0.46
C ALA A 73 -4.53 13.91 -1.36
N VAL A 74 -4.78 15.22 -1.39
CA VAL A 74 -5.79 15.83 -2.28
C VAL A 74 -5.46 15.56 -3.75
N ALA A 75 -4.19 15.66 -4.14
CA ALA A 75 -3.77 15.39 -5.52
C ALA A 75 -3.99 13.92 -5.91
N LEU A 76 -3.73 12.99 -5.00
CA LEU A 76 -4.02 11.56 -5.18
C LEU A 76 -5.51 11.31 -5.39
N GLY A 77 -6.37 11.86 -4.52
CA GLY A 77 -7.82 11.73 -4.67
C GLY A 77 -8.32 12.29 -6.00
N LYS A 78 -7.83 13.46 -6.42
CA LYS A 78 -8.13 14.04 -7.74
C LYS A 78 -7.62 13.19 -8.90
N TRP A 79 -6.53 12.46 -8.74
CA TRP A 79 -6.03 11.56 -9.75
C TRP A 79 -6.93 10.33 -9.93
N PHE A 80 -7.34 9.68 -8.84
CA PHE A 80 -8.33 8.60 -8.90
C PHE A 80 -9.67 9.07 -9.46
N ALA A 81 -10.16 10.24 -9.05
CA ALA A 81 -11.43 10.79 -9.55
C ALA A 81 -11.45 11.06 -11.06
N ARG A 82 -10.28 11.25 -11.69
CA ARG A 82 -10.16 11.45 -13.14
C ARG A 82 -10.12 10.15 -13.94
N MET A 83 -10.00 9.00 -13.30
CA MET A 83 -10.02 7.71 -13.98
C MET A 83 -11.42 7.37 -14.49
N PRO A 84 -11.52 6.49 -15.52
CA PRO A 84 -12.76 5.79 -15.84
C PRO A 84 -13.36 5.14 -14.59
N GLU A 85 -14.69 5.15 -14.47
CA GLU A 85 -15.40 4.70 -13.26
C GLU A 85 -15.07 3.24 -12.91
N ASP A 86 -14.95 2.38 -13.91
CA ASP A 86 -14.60 0.97 -13.80
C ASP A 86 -13.13 0.71 -13.42
N ALA A 87 -12.27 1.72 -13.54
CA ALA A 87 -10.86 1.68 -13.14
C ALA A 87 -10.60 2.29 -11.76
N ARG A 88 -11.60 2.91 -11.13
CA ARG A 88 -11.45 3.53 -9.79
C ARG A 88 -11.39 2.47 -8.70
N PRO A 89 -10.64 2.71 -7.61
CA PRO A 89 -10.75 1.90 -6.41
C PRO A 89 -12.19 1.99 -5.85
N ASN A 90 -12.77 0.84 -5.51
CA ASN A 90 -14.10 0.73 -4.89
C ASN A 90 -14.04 0.28 -3.42
N VAL A 91 -12.86 -0.15 -2.96
CA VAL A 91 -12.57 -0.51 -1.58
C VAL A 91 -11.26 0.18 -1.18
N LEU A 92 -11.26 0.78 0.01
CA LEU A 92 -10.09 1.45 0.57
C LEU A 92 -9.75 0.81 1.91
N LEU A 93 -8.48 0.44 2.09
CA LEU A 93 -7.94 -0.04 3.35
C LEU A 93 -6.77 0.86 3.73
N SER A 94 -6.79 1.38 4.96
CA SER A 94 -5.71 2.22 5.48
C SER A 94 -5.09 1.59 6.72
N SER A 95 -3.79 1.81 6.90
CA SER A 95 -3.13 1.66 8.20
C SER A 95 -3.81 2.56 9.25
N PRO A 96 -3.82 2.17 10.54
CA PRO A 96 -4.41 2.98 11.61
C PRO A 96 -3.58 4.23 11.97
N TYR A 97 -2.40 4.41 11.38
CA TYR A 97 -1.56 5.57 11.60
C TYR A 97 -2.23 6.81 11.03
N LYS A 98 -2.27 7.91 11.79
CA LYS A 98 -2.98 9.14 11.42
C LYS A 98 -2.58 9.65 10.03
N ARG A 99 -1.27 9.69 9.73
CA ARG A 99 -0.77 10.07 8.40
C ARG A 99 -1.33 9.21 7.25
N ALA A 100 -1.54 7.91 7.46
CA ALA A 100 -2.12 7.03 6.46
C ALA A 100 -3.63 7.27 6.31
N MET A 101 -4.37 7.34 7.44
CA MET A 101 -5.80 7.62 7.40
C MET A 101 -6.09 8.97 6.74
N ARG A 102 -5.35 10.03 7.11
CA ARG A 102 -5.49 11.36 6.53
C ARG A 102 -5.13 11.42 5.03
N THR A 103 -4.29 10.51 4.53
CA THR A 103 -4.04 10.40 3.09
C THR A 103 -5.21 9.76 2.34
N ALA A 104 -5.99 8.93 3.04
CA ALA A 104 -7.09 8.14 2.52
C ALA A 104 -8.46 8.84 2.61
N GLU A 105 -8.54 9.98 3.32
CA GLU A 105 -9.73 10.83 3.46
C GLU A 105 -9.89 11.79 2.27
#